data_AF-A0A1N5TR41-F1
#
_entry.id   AF-A0A1N5TR41-F1
#
_cell.length_a   1.000
_cell.length_b   1.000
_cell.length_c   1.000
_cell.angle_alpha   90.00
_cell.angle_beta   90.00
_cell.angle_gamma   90.00
#
_symmetry.space_group_name_H-M   'P 1'
#
loop_
_entity.id
_entity.type
_entity.pdbx_description
1 polymer ?
#
loop_
_entity_poly.entity_id
_entity_poly.type
_entity_poly.pdbx_seq_one_letter_code
_entity_poly.pdbx_strand_id
1 'polypeptide(L)'
;MFLTCLALVSGLSVAAATVRISSSLIARAEQGVAEEIAVEVTYCAGWDPGSRKPVGVMGVDAARKRDSAGEPYAVLLTADARPRALLQIDWGRRYLGLFLFDEHSRRDRAFDYRELDEPGLLDLRHYEQWRYASADEPEFPERGWHFTLTARPDSDTADVQLDHGGLFQTGHDIPERHRTLRRAPFGDWTAYADGRLLGFKRSAGGAGDVTLVPARHKEDQGHREAPTPLWRAPSGMRPRDLQAMFTPGSRFSDTELGTAIVSEPEPARMLRLPTGAVIAADPGTLRGSDEPFTVMVPAGDYPVLIAGMRWESRGWGETTAAMLRILDTPTASWELAVRPGQDIRLLGDDEFYGFGVDSGMGAFLDASGRDALATAYEHRQQSDAWDDDKEPEIADPNTGTNLIAYPSGRGDGSYPVWIGRTADGEVTCLVADMLVLHDMKPLPPTAPDTTVFLTPTPTLSGVRPEPKPAEPEATAEFLATVAASIEAKQEQVSRR
;
A
#
# COMPACT_ATOMS: atom_id res chain seq x y z
N MET A 1 10.32 63.66 12.48
CA MET A 1 9.72 65.01 12.51
C MET A 1 8.48 64.92 13.40
N PHE A 2 8.48 65.59 14.55
CA PHE A 2 7.40 65.52 15.54
C PHE A 2 6.21 66.38 15.11
N LEU A 3 4.98 65.89 15.32
CA LEU A 3 3.84 66.75 15.58
C LEU A 3 2.98 66.12 16.69
N THR A 4 2.79 66.89 17.76
CA THR A 4 2.02 66.54 18.96
C THR A 4 0.76 67.40 18.96
N CYS A 5 -0.42 66.80 19.19
CA CYS A 5 -1.60 67.50 19.73
C CYS A 5 -2.32 66.61 20.76
N LEU A 6 -2.40 67.15 21.98
CA LEU A 6 -3.27 66.82 23.12
C LEU A 6 -4.74 67.14 22.75
N ALA A 7 -5.85 66.61 23.29
CA ALA A 7 -6.14 66.03 24.61
C ALA A 7 -7.54 65.33 24.65
N LEU A 8 -7.70 64.34 25.55
CA LEU A 8 -8.81 64.05 26.51
C LEU A 8 -10.25 63.84 25.94
N VAL A 9 -11.06 62.80 26.26
CA VAL A 9 -11.36 62.14 27.56
C VAL A 9 -11.96 60.70 27.38
N SER A 10 -11.69 59.85 28.38
CA SER A 10 -12.42 58.65 28.89
C SER A 10 -12.55 57.35 28.07
N GLY A 11 -11.72 56.36 28.46
CA GLY A 11 -12.24 55.26 29.30
C GLY A 11 -12.80 54.02 28.60
N LEU A 12 -11.93 53.16 28.07
CA LEU A 12 -12.13 51.70 28.08
C LEU A 12 -10.79 51.00 27.79
N SER A 13 -10.37 50.16 28.74
CA SER A 13 -9.11 49.42 28.73
C SER A 13 -9.26 48.18 27.85
N VAL A 14 -8.65 48.20 26.66
CA VAL A 14 -8.38 47.01 25.85
C VAL A 14 -6.86 46.90 25.74
N ALA A 15 -6.30 45.81 26.26
CA ALA A 15 -4.86 45.53 26.19
C ALA A 15 -4.47 45.22 24.74
N ALA A 16 -4.03 46.23 24.00
CA ALA A 16 -3.39 46.08 22.70
C ALA A 16 -1.92 45.67 22.90
N ALA A 17 -1.59 44.42 22.59
CA ALA A 17 -0.20 43.98 22.51
C ALA A 17 0.50 44.74 21.38
N THR A 18 1.32 45.72 21.76
CA THR A 18 2.09 46.56 20.85
C THR A 18 3.32 45.77 20.41
N VAL A 19 3.35 45.35 19.14
CA VAL A 19 4.56 44.82 18.50
C VAL A 19 5.60 45.94 18.46
N ARG A 20 6.63 45.86 19.31
CA ARG A 20 7.85 46.66 19.15
C ARG A 20 8.57 46.16 17.92
N ILE A 21 8.43 46.85 16.79
CA ILE A 21 9.37 46.74 15.68
C ILE A 21 10.68 47.34 16.18
N SER A 22 11.60 46.48 16.60
CA SER A 22 12.96 46.89 16.92
C SER A 22 13.66 47.24 15.62
N SER A 23 13.97 48.52 15.43
CA SER A 23 14.73 49.08 14.31
C SER A 23 16.22 48.72 14.40
N SER A 24 16.53 47.42 14.45
CA SER A 24 17.92 46.90 14.44
C SER A 24 18.29 46.18 13.14
N LEU A 25 17.54 46.38 12.05
CA LEU A 25 17.82 45.80 10.73
C LEU A 25 18.88 46.57 9.90
N ILE A 26 19.60 47.55 10.48
CA ILE A 26 20.66 48.30 9.77
C ILE A 26 21.98 48.32 10.57
N ALA A 27 22.32 47.22 11.24
CA ALA A 27 23.66 47.05 11.85
C ALA A 27 24.03 45.57 12.10
N ARG A 28 23.79 44.69 11.12
CA ARG A 28 24.29 43.30 11.12
C ARG A 28 24.92 42.89 9.79
N ALA A 29 25.61 43.83 9.13
CA ALA A 29 26.33 43.57 7.89
C ALA A 29 27.81 43.16 8.09
N GLU A 30 28.29 42.91 9.31
CA GLU A 30 29.72 42.63 9.56
C GLU A 30 30.03 41.48 10.53
N GLN A 31 29.13 40.50 10.67
CA GLN A 31 29.47 39.20 11.23
C GLN A 31 28.83 38.14 10.34
N GLY A 32 29.63 37.20 9.84
CA GLY A 32 29.20 36.16 8.89
C GLY A 32 28.10 35.27 9.46
N VAL A 33 26.85 35.72 9.32
CA VAL A 33 25.66 34.91 9.51
C VAL A 33 25.53 34.09 8.23
N ALA A 34 25.58 32.76 8.36
CA ALA A 34 25.26 31.87 7.26
C ALA A 34 23.88 32.27 6.70
N GLU A 35 23.80 32.53 5.39
CA GLU A 35 22.54 32.84 4.72
C GLU A 35 21.62 31.63 4.87
N GLU A 36 20.59 31.77 5.69
CA GLU A 36 19.62 30.71 5.96
C GLU A 36 18.78 30.50 4.69
N ILE A 37 18.71 29.27 4.20
CA ILE A 37 18.08 28.98 2.90
C ILE A 37 16.57 28.99 3.08
N ALA A 38 15.89 29.93 2.42
CA ALA A 38 14.44 30.02 2.45
C ALA A 38 13.82 28.95 1.54
N VAL A 39 13.03 28.05 2.11
CA VAL A 39 12.21 27.08 1.36
C VAL A 39 10.75 27.49 1.46
N GLU A 40 10.15 27.75 0.30
CA GLU A 40 8.74 28.11 0.20
C GLU A 40 7.86 26.87 0.38
N VAL A 41 6.86 26.98 1.24
CA VAL A 41 5.87 25.93 1.53
C VAL A 41 4.55 26.29 0.85
N THR A 42 4.11 25.43 -0.06
CA THR A 42 2.79 25.53 -0.70
C THR A 42 1.92 24.36 -0.31
N TYR A 43 0.75 24.63 0.27
CA TYR A 43 -0.27 23.61 0.52
C TYR A 43 -1.18 23.48 -0.69
N CYS A 44 -1.49 22.24 -1.10
CA CYS A 44 -2.29 22.00 -2.29
C CYS A 44 -3.06 20.68 -2.22
N ALA A 45 -3.97 20.46 -3.16
CA ALA A 45 -4.69 19.20 -3.32
C ALA A 45 -3.80 18.10 -3.94
N GLY A 46 -2.77 18.50 -4.70
CA GLY A 46 -1.80 17.57 -5.28
C GLY A 46 -0.83 18.24 -6.24
N TRP A 47 -0.14 17.42 -7.02
CA TRP A 47 0.83 17.81 -8.03
C TRP A 47 0.39 17.27 -9.39
N ASP A 48 0.40 18.12 -10.42
CA ASP A 48 0.20 17.68 -11.80
C ASP A 48 1.56 17.48 -12.49
N PRO A 49 1.95 16.23 -12.81
CA PRO A 49 3.22 15.96 -13.46
C PRO A 49 3.31 16.52 -14.89
N GLY A 50 2.17 16.69 -15.58
CA GLY A 50 2.13 17.23 -16.94
C GLY A 50 2.49 18.71 -17.00
N SER A 51 1.84 19.54 -16.16
CA SER A 51 2.14 20.98 -16.09
C SER A 51 3.28 21.34 -15.12
N ARG A 52 3.74 20.38 -14.32
CA ARG A 52 4.75 20.55 -13.25
C ARG A 52 4.36 21.67 -12.28
N LYS A 53 3.10 21.65 -11.82
CA LYS A 53 2.55 22.66 -10.92
C LYS A 53 1.71 22.03 -9.80
N PRO A 54 1.63 22.69 -8.63
CA PRO A 54 0.66 22.32 -7.62
C PRO A 54 -0.76 22.60 -8.12
N VAL A 55 -1.69 21.69 -7.82
CA VAL A 55 -3.12 21.82 -8.15
C VAL A 55 -3.93 22.01 -6.90
N GLY A 56 -4.93 22.91 -6.94
CA GLY A 56 -5.80 23.18 -5.80
C GLY A 56 -5.03 23.77 -4.61
N VAL A 57 -4.22 24.80 -4.87
CA VAL A 57 -3.47 25.53 -3.84
C VAL A 57 -4.43 26.06 -2.77
N MET A 58 -4.05 25.93 -1.50
CA MET A 58 -4.87 26.32 -0.36
C MET A 58 -4.06 27.11 0.68
N GLY A 59 -4.77 27.91 1.47
CA GLY A 59 -4.18 28.63 2.60
C GLY A 59 -3.76 27.71 3.75
N VAL A 60 -2.86 28.19 4.59
CA VAL A 60 -2.32 27.45 5.75
C VAL A 60 -3.43 26.97 6.69
N ASP A 61 -4.43 27.81 6.96
CA ASP A 61 -5.54 27.45 7.86
C ASP A 61 -6.43 26.34 7.28
N ALA A 62 -6.66 26.34 5.97
CA ALA A 62 -7.42 25.29 5.30
C ALA A 62 -6.66 23.95 5.36
N ALA A 63 -5.36 23.96 5.09
CA ALA A 63 -4.51 22.77 5.21
C ALA A 63 -4.44 22.25 6.65
N ARG A 64 -4.30 23.14 7.65
CA ARG A 64 -4.30 22.78 9.08
C ARG A 64 -5.63 22.15 9.49
N LYS A 65 -6.75 22.65 8.98
CA LYS A 65 -8.07 22.07 9.22
C LYS A 65 -8.15 20.64 8.66
N ARG A 66 -7.68 20.42 7.43
CA ARG A 66 -7.61 19.08 6.82
C ARG A 66 -6.73 18.13 7.62
N ASP A 67 -5.53 18.56 7.99
CA ASP A 67 -4.60 17.80 8.82
C ASP A 67 -5.23 17.34 10.14
N SER A 68 -5.92 18.25 10.84
CA SER A 68 -6.60 17.96 12.10
C SER A 68 -7.82 17.04 11.92
N ALA A 69 -8.48 17.09 10.76
CA ALA A 69 -9.60 16.23 10.40
C ALA A 69 -9.15 14.86 9.87
N GLY A 70 -7.85 14.65 9.65
CA GLY A 70 -7.32 13.46 8.96
C GLY A 70 -7.68 13.41 7.49
N GLU A 71 -8.05 14.54 6.88
CA GLU A 71 -8.37 14.62 5.45
C GLU A 71 -7.09 14.75 4.61
N PRO A 72 -7.08 14.19 3.38
CA PRO A 72 -5.91 14.25 2.51
C PRO A 72 -5.56 15.66 2.02
N TYR A 73 -4.25 15.96 2.03
CA TYR A 73 -3.67 17.19 1.48
C TYR A 73 -2.18 16.97 1.12
N ALA A 74 -1.63 17.86 0.30
CA ALA A 74 -0.23 17.81 -0.09
C ALA A 74 0.54 19.09 0.30
N VAL A 75 1.85 18.94 0.47
CA VAL A 75 2.78 20.02 0.77
C VAL A 75 3.91 20.00 -0.24
N LEU A 76 4.04 21.06 -1.02
CA LEU A 76 5.15 21.26 -1.95
C LEU A 76 6.19 22.16 -1.31
N LEU A 77 7.43 21.69 -1.24
CA LEU A 77 8.61 22.44 -0.80
C LEU A 77 9.37 22.92 -2.04
N THR A 78 9.52 24.24 -2.17
CA THR A 78 10.16 24.88 -3.34
C THR A 78 11.33 25.73 -2.89
N ALA A 79 12.45 25.65 -3.62
CA ALA A 79 13.58 26.57 -3.47
C ALA A 79 14.17 26.90 -4.83
N ASP A 80 14.68 28.12 -4.99
CA ASP A 80 15.22 28.62 -6.27
C ASP A 80 14.24 28.46 -7.44
N ALA A 81 12.95 28.69 -7.17
CA ALA A 81 11.83 28.48 -8.09
C ALA A 81 11.71 27.05 -8.65
N ARG A 82 12.29 26.05 -7.97
CA ARG A 82 12.19 24.63 -8.33
C ARG A 82 11.55 23.82 -7.20
N PRO A 83 10.67 22.86 -7.52
CA PRO A 83 10.18 21.91 -6.54
C PRO A 83 11.36 21.05 -6.07
N ARG A 84 11.44 20.81 -4.75
CA ARG A 84 12.49 20.00 -4.11
C ARG A 84 11.91 18.74 -3.48
N ALA A 85 10.75 18.87 -2.84
CA ALA A 85 10.02 17.74 -2.28
C ALA A 85 8.51 17.97 -2.36
N LEU A 86 7.76 16.87 -2.45
CA LEU A 86 6.31 16.83 -2.34
C LEU A 86 5.93 15.82 -1.26
N LEU A 87 5.23 16.29 -0.23
CA LEU A 87 4.63 15.43 0.77
C LEU A 87 3.16 15.22 0.43
N GLN A 88 2.69 13.98 0.52
CA GLN A 88 1.29 13.59 0.38
C GLN A 88 0.83 12.98 1.69
N ILE A 89 -0.13 13.61 2.36
CA ILE A 89 -0.48 13.30 3.75
C ILE A 89 -1.96 12.93 3.83
N ASP A 90 -2.25 11.74 4.38
CA ASP A 90 -3.60 11.27 4.67
C ASP A 90 -3.60 10.52 6.01
N TRP A 91 -3.76 11.27 7.11
CA TRP A 91 -3.76 10.68 8.44
C TRP A 91 -4.99 9.82 8.72
N GLY A 92 -6.12 10.07 8.04
CA GLY A 92 -7.28 9.20 8.09
C GLY A 92 -6.98 7.79 7.54
N ARG A 93 -6.04 7.71 6.59
CA ARG A 93 -5.49 6.45 6.04
C ARG A 93 -4.10 6.10 6.57
N ARG A 94 -3.63 6.74 7.64
CA ARG A 94 -2.34 6.44 8.29
C ARG A 94 -1.14 6.52 7.34
N TYR A 95 -1.14 7.48 6.41
CA TYR A 95 -0.20 7.54 5.29
C TYR A 95 0.59 8.85 5.22
N LEU A 96 1.89 8.72 4.93
CA LEU A 96 2.77 9.79 4.49
C LEU A 96 3.57 9.31 3.27
N GLY A 97 3.31 9.93 2.12
CA GLY A 97 4.16 9.82 0.94
C GLY A 97 5.13 10.99 0.87
N LEU A 98 6.39 10.73 0.54
CA LEU A 98 7.40 11.76 0.25
C LEU A 98 8.01 11.50 -1.11
N PHE A 99 7.95 12.49 -2.00
CA PHE A 99 8.63 12.48 -3.27
C PHE A 99 9.73 13.54 -3.29
N LEU A 100 10.87 13.21 -3.88
CA LEU A 100 11.93 14.18 -4.19
C LEU A 100 11.97 14.42 -5.70
N PHE A 101 12.48 15.59 -6.09
CA PHE A 101 12.54 15.99 -7.48
C PHE A 101 13.98 16.07 -7.99
N ASP A 102 14.18 15.69 -9.25
CA ASP A 102 15.40 15.93 -9.99
C ASP A 102 15.52 17.39 -10.47
N GLU A 103 16.61 17.71 -11.16
CA GLU A 103 16.87 19.05 -11.70
C GLU A 103 15.86 19.49 -12.77
N HIS A 104 15.12 18.55 -13.36
CA HIS A 104 14.08 18.77 -14.35
C HIS A 104 12.66 18.79 -13.76
N SER A 105 12.54 18.77 -12.42
CA SER A 105 11.24 18.75 -11.72
C SER A 105 10.41 17.49 -12.02
N ARG A 106 11.08 16.35 -12.22
CA ARG A 106 10.48 15.00 -12.23
C ARG A 106 10.73 14.33 -10.89
N ARG A 107 9.80 13.52 -10.40
CA ARG A 107 9.97 12.78 -9.15
C ARG A 107 10.93 11.63 -9.36
N ASP A 108 12.09 11.70 -8.74
CA ASP A 108 13.17 10.71 -8.92
C ASP A 108 13.26 9.71 -7.77
N ARG A 109 12.65 10.03 -6.62
CA ARG A 109 12.59 9.17 -5.44
C ARG A 109 11.22 9.26 -4.79
N ALA A 110 10.74 8.14 -4.28
CA ALA A 110 9.49 8.04 -3.53
C ALA A 110 9.70 7.24 -2.24
N PHE A 111 9.10 7.71 -1.15
CA PHE A 111 9.03 7.03 0.12
C PHE A 111 7.56 6.89 0.51
N ASP A 112 7.15 5.67 0.86
CA ASP A 112 5.82 5.33 1.38
C ASP A 112 5.97 4.96 2.86
N TYR A 113 5.44 5.81 3.73
CA TYR A 113 5.42 5.59 5.17
C TYR A 113 4.00 5.33 5.69
N ARG A 114 3.88 4.37 6.63
CA ARG A 114 2.61 3.93 7.23
C ARG A 114 2.65 4.04 8.75
N GLU A 115 1.63 4.64 9.34
CA GLU A 115 1.44 4.58 10.80
C GLU A 115 0.73 3.27 11.17
N LEU A 116 1.45 2.39 11.88
CA LEU A 116 0.94 1.10 12.31
C LEU A 116 0.30 1.20 13.69
N ASP A 117 0.72 0.35 14.63
CA ASP A 117 0.09 0.26 15.96
C ASP A 117 0.67 1.25 16.97
N GLU A 118 1.94 1.65 16.82
CA GLU A 118 2.54 2.67 17.66
C GLU A 118 2.13 4.07 17.18
N PRO A 119 1.32 4.82 17.95
CA PRO A 119 0.83 6.11 17.50
C PRO A 119 1.98 7.10 17.31
N GLY A 120 1.96 7.80 16.18
CA GLY A 120 2.98 8.77 15.79
C GLY A 120 4.30 8.15 15.33
N LEU A 121 4.42 6.84 15.23
CA LEU A 121 5.53 6.18 14.56
C LEU A 121 5.12 5.79 13.13
N LEU A 122 5.92 6.22 12.17
CA LEU A 122 5.73 5.95 10.75
C LEU A 122 6.77 4.92 10.29
N ASP A 123 6.31 3.80 9.78
CA ASP A 123 7.14 2.74 9.21
C ASP A 123 7.32 2.92 7.71
N LEU A 124 8.56 2.87 7.23
CA LEU A 124 8.86 2.79 5.81
C LEU A 124 8.32 1.46 5.30
N ARG A 125 7.34 1.51 4.41
CA ARG A 125 6.79 0.36 3.71
C ARG A 125 7.52 0.14 2.38
N HIS A 126 7.73 1.23 1.64
CA HIS A 126 8.27 1.15 0.29
C HIS A 126 9.15 2.35 -0.04
N TYR A 127 10.24 2.09 -0.76
CA TYR A 127 11.10 3.11 -1.34
C TYR A 127 11.34 2.79 -2.81
N GLU A 128 11.25 3.82 -3.64
CA GLU A 128 11.54 3.73 -5.07
C GLU A 128 12.49 4.82 -5.50
N GLN A 129 13.31 4.49 -6.49
CA GLN A 129 14.21 5.43 -7.13
C GLN A 129 14.27 5.19 -8.64
N TRP A 130 14.14 6.25 -9.40
CA TRP A 130 14.30 6.28 -10.85
C TRP A 130 15.57 7.06 -11.19
N ARG A 131 16.35 6.55 -12.16
CA ARG A 131 17.40 7.34 -12.81
C ARG A 131 17.03 7.53 -14.27
N TYR A 132 16.84 8.78 -14.64
CA TYR A 132 16.50 9.15 -16.01
C TYR A 132 17.77 9.26 -16.87
N ALA A 133 17.74 8.67 -18.05
CA ALA A 133 18.83 8.67 -19.02
C ALA A 133 19.02 10.02 -19.72
N SER A 134 17.96 10.83 -19.82
CA SER A 134 18.03 12.17 -20.41
C SER A 134 17.00 13.14 -19.82
N ALA A 135 17.13 14.43 -20.16
CA ALA A 135 16.20 15.47 -19.77
C ALA A 135 14.80 15.33 -20.42
N ASP A 136 14.74 14.66 -21.58
CA ASP A 136 13.53 14.52 -22.40
C ASP A 136 12.75 13.24 -22.07
N GLU A 137 13.32 12.33 -21.28
CA GLU A 137 12.66 11.11 -20.86
C GLU A 137 11.44 11.42 -19.97
N PRO A 138 10.29 10.75 -20.18
CA PRO A 138 9.11 10.95 -19.34
C PRO A 138 9.38 10.55 -17.89
N GLU A 139 8.60 11.14 -16.97
CA GLU A 139 8.57 10.69 -15.58
C GLU A 139 8.06 9.24 -15.51
N PHE A 140 8.72 8.40 -14.71
CA PHE A 140 8.45 6.97 -14.53
C PHE A 140 8.43 6.17 -15.85
N PRO A 141 9.56 6.08 -16.57
CA PRO A 141 9.62 5.30 -17.79
C PRO A 141 9.36 3.82 -17.48
N GLU A 142 8.60 3.14 -18.33
CA GLU A 142 8.30 1.69 -18.20
C GLU A 142 9.56 0.81 -18.22
N ARG A 143 10.65 1.33 -18.81
CA ARG A 143 11.95 0.66 -18.90
C ARG A 143 13.02 1.67 -18.56
N GLY A 144 14.01 1.26 -17.79
CA GLY A 144 15.09 2.15 -17.41
C GLY A 144 15.81 1.59 -16.20
N TRP A 145 16.50 2.47 -15.49
CA TRP A 145 17.01 2.15 -14.16
C TRP A 145 15.92 2.48 -13.14
N HIS A 146 15.38 1.45 -12.49
CA HIS A 146 14.36 1.57 -11.45
C HIS A 146 14.70 0.63 -10.30
N PHE A 147 14.98 1.23 -9.14
CA PHE A 147 15.27 0.50 -7.91
C PHE A 147 14.06 0.59 -6.98
N THR A 148 13.73 -0.53 -6.37
CA THR A 148 12.63 -0.67 -5.42
C THR A 148 13.10 -1.41 -4.18
N LEU A 149 12.65 -0.96 -3.01
CA LEU A 149 12.83 -1.63 -1.74
C LEU A 149 11.48 -1.71 -1.02
N THR A 150 11.06 -2.92 -0.66
CA THR A 150 9.86 -3.18 0.12
C THR A 150 10.28 -3.70 1.50
N ALA A 151 10.07 -2.88 2.52
CA ALA A 151 10.44 -3.20 3.89
C ALA A 151 9.28 -3.90 4.60
N ARG A 152 9.61 -4.85 5.47
CA ARG A 152 8.66 -5.52 6.36
C ARG A 152 8.81 -4.95 7.77
N PRO A 153 7.76 -4.38 8.39
CA PRO A 153 7.87 -3.76 9.72
C PRO A 153 8.23 -4.72 10.86
N ASP A 154 8.00 -6.01 10.68
CA ASP A 154 8.32 -7.08 11.63
C ASP A 154 9.68 -7.75 11.35
N SER A 155 10.35 -7.38 10.26
CA SER A 155 11.67 -7.88 9.87
C SER A 155 12.72 -6.77 9.85
N ASP A 156 13.97 -7.15 10.04
CA ASP A 156 15.13 -6.31 9.70
C ASP A 156 15.56 -6.48 8.24
N THR A 157 14.89 -7.34 7.47
CA THR A 157 15.11 -7.54 6.04
C THR A 157 14.07 -6.85 5.18
N ALA A 158 14.50 -6.38 4.01
CA ALA A 158 13.67 -5.84 2.96
C ALA A 158 13.90 -6.60 1.65
N ASP A 159 12.85 -6.78 0.87
CA ASP A 159 12.94 -7.26 -0.50
C ASP A 159 13.40 -6.09 -1.38
N VAL A 160 14.44 -6.30 -2.18
CA VAL A 160 14.98 -5.29 -3.08
C VAL A 160 14.95 -5.79 -4.52
N GLN A 161 14.58 -4.89 -5.41
CA GLN A 161 14.47 -5.13 -6.83
C GLN A 161 15.19 -4.03 -7.60
N LEU A 162 15.90 -4.40 -8.65
CA LEU A 162 16.48 -3.48 -9.62
C LEU A 162 16.10 -3.95 -11.02
N ASP A 163 15.33 -3.13 -11.74
CA ASP A 163 15.25 -3.22 -13.19
C ASP A 163 16.34 -2.34 -13.79
N HIS A 164 17.32 -2.98 -14.43
CA HIS A 164 18.35 -2.30 -15.21
C HIS A 164 18.88 -3.22 -16.30
N GLY A 165 18.22 -3.23 -17.46
CA GLY A 165 18.54 -4.17 -18.53
C GLY A 165 18.16 -5.62 -18.20
N GLY A 166 17.26 -5.80 -17.23
CA GLY A 166 16.82 -7.07 -16.67
C GLY A 166 16.41 -6.92 -15.21
N LEU A 167 15.54 -7.81 -14.75
CA LEU A 167 15.05 -7.82 -13.37
C LEU A 167 16.01 -8.58 -12.45
N PHE A 168 16.47 -7.94 -11.38
CA PHE A 168 17.25 -8.57 -10.32
C PHE A 168 16.54 -8.38 -8.98
N GLN A 169 16.32 -9.47 -8.24
CA GLN A 169 15.63 -9.47 -6.94
C GLN A 169 16.49 -10.16 -5.87
N THR A 170 16.56 -9.59 -4.67
CA THR A 170 17.25 -10.20 -3.51
C THR A 170 16.75 -9.61 -2.19
N GLY A 171 17.24 -10.11 -1.06
CA GLY A 171 16.99 -9.54 0.27
C GLY A 171 18.13 -8.62 0.72
N HIS A 172 17.82 -7.63 1.55
CA HIS A 172 18.82 -6.76 2.18
C HIS A 172 18.41 -6.32 3.58
N ASP A 173 19.36 -6.29 4.51
CA ASP A 173 19.10 -5.81 5.88
C ASP A 173 18.91 -4.29 5.90
N ILE A 174 17.86 -3.82 6.58
CA ILE A 174 17.55 -2.41 6.82
C ILE A 174 17.46 -2.16 8.33
N PRO A 175 18.47 -1.50 8.94
CA PRO A 175 18.43 -1.16 10.34
C PRO A 175 17.21 -0.32 10.71
N GLU A 176 16.66 -0.55 11.91
CA GLU A 176 15.42 0.11 12.36
C GLU A 176 15.42 1.63 12.22
N ARG A 177 16.55 2.28 12.49
CA ARG A 177 16.67 3.74 12.34
C ARG A 177 16.38 4.26 10.93
N HIS A 178 16.58 3.43 9.90
CA HIS A 178 16.35 3.80 8.51
C HIS A 178 14.97 3.38 7.99
N ARG A 179 14.17 2.66 8.80
CA ARG A 179 12.81 2.25 8.44
C ARG A 179 11.72 2.91 9.26
N THR A 180 12.05 3.90 10.11
CA THR A 180 11.06 4.60 10.94
C THR A 180 11.25 6.11 10.96
N LEU A 181 10.15 6.85 10.99
CA LEU A 181 10.09 8.29 11.23
C LEU A 181 9.07 8.61 12.34
N ARG A 182 9.20 9.77 12.99
CA ARG A 182 8.18 10.28 13.90
C ARG A 182 7.25 11.22 13.15
N ARG A 183 5.94 11.08 13.39
CA ARG A 183 4.94 12.02 12.90
C ARG A 183 5.19 13.39 13.53
N ALA A 184 5.52 14.35 12.68
CA ALA A 184 5.77 15.73 13.05
C ALA A 184 4.46 16.52 13.23
N PRO A 185 4.45 17.55 14.09
CA PRO A 185 3.37 18.52 14.14
C PRO A 185 3.18 19.25 12.80
N PHE A 186 1.95 19.68 12.52
CA PHE A 186 1.67 20.45 11.30
C PHE A 186 2.59 21.68 11.18
N GLY A 187 3.30 21.77 10.06
CA GLY A 187 4.21 22.86 9.73
C GLY A 187 5.70 22.51 9.89
N ASP A 188 6.03 21.43 10.59
CA ASP A 188 7.41 20.97 10.77
C ASP A 188 7.80 19.98 9.65
N TRP A 189 7.85 20.47 8.42
CA TRP A 189 8.11 19.63 7.24
C TRP A 189 9.58 19.19 7.13
N THR A 190 10.48 19.89 7.82
CA THR A 190 11.90 19.53 7.93
C THR A 190 12.13 18.21 8.66
N ALA A 191 11.20 17.78 9.50
CA ALA A 191 11.23 16.46 10.12
C ALA A 191 11.12 15.29 9.11
N TYR A 192 10.62 15.56 7.90
CA TYR A 192 10.51 14.58 6.82
C TYR A 192 11.44 14.86 5.65
N ALA A 193 11.73 16.14 5.39
CA ALA A 193 12.61 16.58 4.31
C ALA A 193 13.55 17.67 4.81
N ASP A 194 14.62 17.27 5.48
CA ASP A 194 15.65 18.17 5.99
C ASP A 194 16.41 18.87 4.85
N GLY A 195 17.17 19.93 5.19
CA GLY A 195 17.89 20.72 4.18
C GLY A 195 18.89 19.92 3.34
N ARG A 196 19.51 18.88 3.89
CA ARG A 196 20.46 18.06 3.13
C ARG A 196 19.74 17.13 2.16
N LEU A 197 18.60 16.55 2.57
CA LEU A 197 17.74 15.76 1.68
C LEU A 197 17.21 16.60 0.50
N LEU A 198 16.92 17.88 0.75
CA LEU A 198 16.53 18.86 -0.28
C LEU A 198 17.69 19.30 -1.20
N GLY A 199 18.93 18.84 -0.92
CA GLY A 199 20.11 19.08 -1.76
C GLY A 199 20.99 20.26 -1.32
N PHE A 200 20.78 20.82 -0.13
CA PHE A 200 21.59 21.93 0.38
C PHE A 200 22.83 21.44 1.13
N LYS A 201 23.96 22.12 0.93
CA LYS A 201 25.24 21.80 1.60
C LYS A 201 25.27 22.37 3.02
N ARG A 202 25.93 21.69 3.95
CA ARG A 202 26.25 22.24 5.28
C ARG A 202 27.16 23.46 5.14
N SER A 203 26.74 24.59 5.72
CA SER A 203 27.63 25.74 5.95
C SER A 203 28.61 25.41 7.08
N ALA A 204 29.88 25.82 6.93
CA ALA A 204 30.90 25.66 7.98
C ALA A 204 30.56 26.57 9.17
N GLY A 205 29.93 26.01 10.22
CA GLY A 205 29.50 26.78 11.39
C GLY A 205 28.32 26.17 12.16
N GLY A 206 27.62 25.19 11.60
CA GLY A 206 26.49 24.55 12.23
C GLY A 206 25.22 24.80 11.44
N ALA A 207 24.62 23.69 11.02
CA ALA A 207 23.37 23.52 10.30
C ALA A 207 23.28 24.03 8.84
N GLY A 208 22.81 23.14 7.96
CA GLY A 208 22.13 23.53 6.71
C GLY A 208 20.68 23.84 7.03
N ASP A 209 20.45 24.72 8.01
CA ASP A 209 19.13 25.07 8.49
C ASP A 209 18.36 25.76 7.37
N VAL A 210 17.26 25.12 7.01
CA VAL A 210 16.28 25.63 6.07
C VAL A 210 15.22 26.35 6.87
N THR A 211 14.90 27.57 6.48
CA THR A 211 13.76 28.28 7.02
C THR A 211 12.56 28.08 6.11
N LEU A 212 11.55 27.39 6.64
CA LEU A 212 10.27 27.19 5.96
C LEU A 212 9.47 28.50 5.99
N VAL A 213 9.18 29.04 4.81
CA VAL A 213 8.37 30.25 4.64
C VAL A 213 7.09 29.91 3.87
N PRO A 214 5.89 30.28 4.36
CA PRO A 214 4.68 30.11 3.57
C PRO A 214 4.79 30.85 2.23
N ALA A 215 4.51 30.16 1.13
CA ALA A 215 4.52 30.75 -0.20
C ALA A 215 3.49 31.89 -0.27
N ARG A 216 3.90 33.04 -0.82
CA ARG A 216 3.03 34.22 -0.99
C ARG A 216 2.14 34.02 -2.21
N HIS A 217 1.00 33.37 -2.02
CA HIS A 217 0.01 33.23 -3.08
C HIS A 217 -0.85 34.49 -3.18
N LYS A 218 -1.03 35.01 -4.41
CA LYS A 218 -2.19 35.88 -4.68
C LYS A 218 -3.40 34.98 -4.53
N GLU A 219 -4.24 35.22 -3.52
CA GLU A 219 -5.53 34.56 -3.39
C GLU A 219 -6.22 34.62 -4.76
N ASP A 220 -6.28 33.48 -5.44
CA ASP A 220 -7.01 33.40 -6.69
C ASP A 220 -8.46 33.74 -6.35
N GLN A 221 -9.02 34.70 -7.08
CA GLN A 221 -10.29 35.32 -6.76
C GLN A 221 -11.40 34.26 -6.78
N GLY A 222 -11.88 33.92 -5.59
CA GLY A 222 -13.03 33.05 -5.38
C GLY A 222 -12.63 31.86 -4.52
N HIS A 223 -13.16 31.82 -3.29
CA HIS A 223 -13.27 30.60 -2.49
C HIS A 223 -14.08 29.56 -3.28
N ARG A 224 -13.41 28.85 -4.19
CA ARG A 224 -13.89 27.57 -4.71
C ARG A 224 -13.30 26.51 -3.81
N GLU A 225 -14.18 25.67 -3.28
CA GLU A 225 -13.83 24.46 -2.55
C GLU A 225 -12.61 23.80 -3.22
N ALA A 226 -11.53 23.59 -2.47
CA ALA A 226 -10.33 23.00 -3.04
C ALA A 226 -10.69 21.63 -3.63
N PRO A 227 -10.35 21.35 -4.91
CA PRO A 227 -10.76 20.12 -5.57
C PRO A 227 -10.33 18.89 -4.77
N THR A 228 -11.07 17.79 -4.92
CA THR A 228 -10.68 16.46 -4.42
C THR A 228 -9.20 16.21 -4.76
N PRO A 229 -8.38 15.72 -3.82
CA PRO A 229 -6.98 15.42 -4.09
C PRO A 229 -6.81 14.61 -5.38
N LEU A 230 -5.81 14.96 -6.19
CA LEU A 230 -5.48 14.26 -7.43
C LEU A 230 -4.78 12.91 -7.20
N TRP A 231 -4.63 12.54 -5.93
CA TRP A 231 -3.96 11.33 -5.47
C TRP A 231 -4.78 10.79 -4.30
N ARG A 232 -4.56 9.52 -3.99
CA ARG A 232 -5.10 8.86 -2.80
C ARG A 232 -3.96 8.12 -2.12
N ALA A 233 -4.00 7.96 -0.80
CA ALA A 233 -3.08 7.03 -0.16
C ALA A 233 -3.25 5.64 -0.80
N PRO A 234 -2.16 4.94 -1.14
CA PRO A 234 -2.25 3.62 -1.73
C PRO A 234 -3.01 2.69 -0.78
N SER A 235 -3.85 1.84 -1.35
CA SER A 235 -4.62 0.87 -0.58
C SER A 235 -4.64 -0.46 -1.32
N GLY A 236 -4.45 -1.54 -0.56
CA GLY A 236 -4.55 -2.90 -1.09
C GLY A 236 -5.76 -3.14 -1.98
N MET A 237 -5.62 -4.14 -2.83
CA MET A 237 -6.67 -4.63 -3.73
C MET A 237 -8.00 -4.75 -2.99
N ARG A 238 -9.08 -4.46 -3.70
CA ARG A 238 -10.44 -4.67 -3.20
C ARG A 238 -11.09 -5.84 -3.93
N PRO A 239 -11.97 -6.59 -3.25
CA PRO A 239 -12.77 -7.60 -3.92
C PRO A 239 -13.66 -6.93 -4.97
N ARG A 240 -13.89 -7.64 -6.08
CA ARG A 240 -14.78 -7.19 -7.16
C ARG A 240 -15.67 -8.35 -7.60
N ASP A 241 -16.96 -8.09 -7.68
CA ASP A 241 -17.95 -8.98 -8.29
C ASP A 241 -17.98 -10.42 -7.72
N LEU A 242 -17.51 -10.64 -6.48
CA LEU A 242 -17.35 -11.98 -5.89
C LEU A 242 -18.65 -12.78 -5.89
N GLN A 243 -19.79 -12.15 -5.60
CA GLN A 243 -21.09 -12.83 -5.64
C GLN A 243 -21.51 -13.22 -7.06
N ALA A 244 -21.17 -12.38 -8.05
CA ALA A 244 -21.49 -12.64 -9.45
C ALA A 244 -20.72 -13.84 -9.99
N MET A 245 -19.52 -14.14 -9.47
CA MET A 245 -18.76 -15.36 -9.81
C MET A 245 -19.52 -16.65 -9.48
N PHE A 246 -20.44 -16.61 -8.51
CA PHE A 246 -21.28 -17.75 -8.12
C PHE A 246 -22.73 -17.60 -8.60
N THR A 247 -23.02 -16.63 -9.46
CA THR A 247 -24.36 -16.39 -10.01
C THR A 247 -24.39 -16.81 -11.48
N PRO A 248 -25.03 -17.95 -11.81
CA PRO A 248 -25.08 -18.48 -13.17
C PRO A 248 -25.67 -17.46 -14.15
N GLY A 249 -25.05 -17.31 -15.32
CA GLY A 249 -25.48 -16.37 -16.35
C GLY A 249 -24.96 -14.94 -16.16
N SER A 250 -24.20 -14.64 -15.10
CA SER A 250 -23.43 -13.40 -15.01
C SER A 250 -22.46 -13.31 -16.20
N ARG A 251 -22.33 -12.11 -16.77
CA ARG A 251 -21.54 -11.81 -17.96
C ARG A 251 -20.45 -10.79 -17.66
N PHE A 252 -19.28 -11.00 -18.24
CA PHE A 252 -18.12 -10.12 -18.15
C PHE A 252 -17.49 -9.95 -19.53
N SER A 253 -17.08 -8.72 -19.87
CA SER A 253 -16.36 -8.45 -21.12
C SER A 253 -14.87 -8.33 -20.87
N ASP A 254 -14.12 -9.12 -21.64
CA ASP A 254 -12.68 -9.03 -21.83
C ASP A 254 -12.38 -8.39 -23.20
N THR A 255 -11.34 -7.57 -23.27
CA THR A 255 -10.97 -6.84 -24.49
C THR A 255 -10.41 -7.73 -25.59
N GLU A 256 -9.84 -8.89 -25.25
CA GLU A 256 -9.16 -9.79 -26.18
C GLU A 256 -9.95 -11.09 -26.42
N LEU A 257 -10.52 -11.65 -25.35
CA LEU A 257 -11.15 -12.97 -25.36
C LEU A 257 -12.65 -12.92 -25.61
N GLY A 258 -13.31 -11.78 -25.40
CA GLY A 258 -14.73 -11.56 -25.65
C GLY A 258 -15.58 -11.64 -24.38
N THR A 259 -16.78 -12.22 -24.46
CA THR A 259 -17.67 -12.32 -23.29
C THR A 259 -17.49 -13.65 -22.56
N ALA A 260 -17.19 -13.58 -21.27
CA ALA A 260 -17.28 -14.70 -20.33
C ALA A 260 -18.69 -14.79 -19.75
N ILE A 261 -19.19 -16.01 -19.58
CA ILE A 261 -20.49 -16.31 -18.96
C ILE A 261 -20.24 -17.27 -17.79
N VAL A 262 -20.62 -16.85 -16.59
CA VAL A 262 -20.53 -17.66 -15.37
C VAL A 262 -21.46 -18.87 -15.49
N SER A 263 -20.94 -20.05 -15.18
CA SER A 263 -21.64 -21.34 -15.20
C SER A 263 -22.30 -21.63 -13.85
N GLU A 264 -23.05 -22.74 -13.75
CA GLU A 264 -23.53 -23.24 -12.47
C GLU A 264 -22.33 -23.62 -11.58
N PRO A 265 -22.23 -23.12 -10.33
CA PRO A 265 -21.17 -23.53 -9.42
C PRO A 265 -21.24 -25.02 -9.12
N GLU A 266 -20.10 -25.70 -9.20
CA GLU A 266 -20.01 -27.13 -8.95
C GLU A 266 -19.78 -27.41 -7.46
N PRO A 267 -20.60 -28.25 -6.80
CA PRO A 267 -20.30 -28.68 -5.44
C PRO A 267 -19.13 -29.67 -5.47
N ALA A 268 -17.99 -29.28 -4.90
CA ALA A 268 -16.83 -30.17 -4.80
C ALA A 268 -17.10 -31.27 -3.77
N ARG A 269 -16.95 -30.97 -2.48
CA ARG A 269 -17.21 -31.86 -1.33
C ARG A 269 -17.42 -31.04 -0.06
N MET A 270 -17.71 -31.72 1.05
CA MET A 270 -17.73 -31.11 2.39
C MET A 270 -16.31 -31.06 2.95
N LEU A 271 -15.86 -29.87 3.31
CA LEU A 271 -14.65 -29.66 4.09
C LEU A 271 -14.95 -29.83 5.57
N ARG A 272 -14.17 -30.66 6.25
CA ARG A 272 -14.29 -30.99 7.67
C ARG A 272 -13.34 -30.11 8.47
N LEU A 273 -13.87 -29.22 9.28
CA LEU A 273 -13.11 -28.23 10.05
C LEU A 273 -13.23 -28.51 11.56
N PRO A 274 -12.51 -29.50 12.11
CA PRO A 274 -12.61 -29.83 13.54
C PRO A 274 -12.13 -28.70 14.46
N THR A 275 -11.23 -27.83 14.00
CA THR A 275 -10.77 -26.66 14.78
C THR A 275 -11.39 -25.37 14.30
N GLY A 276 -11.78 -25.29 13.02
CA GLY A 276 -12.26 -24.06 12.40
C GLY A 276 -11.14 -23.10 11.99
N ALA A 277 -9.87 -23.50 12.12
CA ALA A 277 -8.72 -22.75 11.64
C ALA A 277 -8.47 -23.09 10.16
N VAL A 278 -8.90 -22.20 9.26
CA VAL A 278 -8.87 -22.46 7.81
C VAL A 278 -7.51 -22.06 7.23
N ILE A 279 -6.94 -22.94 6.41
CA ILE A 279 -5.82 -22.64 5.52
C ILE A 279 -6.34 -22.66 4.07
N ALA A 280 -5.89 -21.69 3.27
CA ALA A 280 -5.85 -21.81 1.82
C ALA A 280 -4.40 -21.90 1.36
N ALA A 281 -4.10 -22.88 0.49
CA ALA A 281 -2.77 -23.15 0.00
C ALA A 281 -2.83 -23.97 -1.30
N ASP A 282 -1.71 -24.06 -2.01
CA ASP A 282 -1.51 -25.09 -3.01
C ASP A 282 -1.17 -26.42 -2.31
N PRO A 283 -1.93 -27.50 -2.57
CA PRO A 283 -1.72 -28.77 -1.92
C PRO A 283 -0.37 -29.45 -2.28
N GLY A 284 0.21 -29.13 -3.44
CA GLY A 284 1.51 -29.62 -3.88
C GLY A 284 2.70 -28.88 -3.28
N THR A 285 2.49 -27.69 -2.71
CA THR A 285 3.54 -26.89 -2.04
C THR A 285 3.25 -26.59 -0.58
N LEU A 286 2.16 -27.15 -0.02
CA LEU A 286 1.75 -27.03 1.37
C LEU A 286 2.88 -27.46 2.33
N ARG A 287 3.25 -26.58 3.26
CA ARG A 287 4.34 -26.78 4.23
C ARG A 287 3.89 -26.53 5.65
N GLY A 288 4.69 -26.99 6.61
CA GLY A 288 4.48 -26.70 8.04
C GLY A 288 4.57 -25.20 8.41
N SER A 289 5.00 -24.34 7.49
CA SER A 289 5.00 -22.88 7.66
C SER A 289 3.71 -22.19 7.19
N ASP A 290 2.79 -22.91 6.55
CA ASP A 290 1.51 -22.34 6.11
C ASP A 290 0.56 -22.15 7.30
N GLU A 291 0.59 -20.95 7.86
CA GLU A 291 -0.29 -20.54 8.95
C GLU A 291 -1.76 -20.42 8.49
N PRO A 292 -2.74 -20.75 9.36
CA PRO A 292 -4.14 -20.46 9.09
C PRO A 292 -4.43 -18.96 9.05
N PHE A 293 -5.56 -18.60 8.47
CA PHE A 293 -6.09 -17.25 8.60
C PHE A 293 -6.38 -16.92 10.06
N THR A 294 -6.26 -15.63 10.42
CA THR A 294 -6.51 -15.16 11.79
C THR A 294 -7.98 -15.24 12.21
N VAL A 295 -8.90 -15.35 11.24
CA VAL A 295 -10.33 -15.52 11.48
C VAL A 295 -10.66 -17.00 11.61
N MET A 296 -11.26 -17.37 12.74
CA MET A 296 -11.80 -18.70 12.98
C MET A 296 -13.23 -18.80 12.47
N VAL A 297 -13.60 -19.98 11.95
CA VAL A 297 -15.00 -20.35 11.68
C VAL A 297 -15.48 -21.35 12.74
N PRO A 298 -16.80 -21.50 12.96
CA PRO A 298 -17.30 -22.57 13.83
C PRO A 298 -16.84 -23.94 13.34
N ALA A 299 -16.54 -24.85 14.26
CA ALA A 299 -16.17 -26.22 13.89
C ALA A 299 -17.37 -26.94 13.26
N GLY A 300 -17.12 -27.70 12.19
CA GLY A 300 -18.17 -28.41 11.47
C GLY A 300 -17.79 -28.83 10.05
N ASP A 301 -18.78 -29.29 9.31
CA ASP A 301 -18.64 -29.75 7.92
C ASP A 301 -19.32 -28.75 6.98
N TYR A 302 -18.57 -28.21 6.02
CA TYR A 302 -19.01 -27.09 5.20
C TYR A 302 -18.81 -27.36 3.71
N PRO A 303 -19.78 -27.04 2.84
CA PRO A 303 -19.64 -27.27 1.41
C PRO A 303 -18.60 -26.33 0.80
N VAL A 304 -17.74 -26.90 -0.06
CA VAL A 304 -16.89 -26.14 -0.98
C VAL A 304 -17.56 -26.11 -2.35
N LEU A 305 -17.77 -24.90 -2.87
CA LEU A 305 -18.33 -24.64 -4.20
C LEU A 305 -17.23 -24.13 -5.12
N ILE A 306 -17.14 -24.67 -6.33
CA ILE A 306 -16.19 -24.21 -7.36
C ILE A 306 -16.96 -23.41 -8.39
N ALA A 307 -16.59 -22.14 -8.55
CA ALA A 307 -17.13 -21.28 -9.59
C ALA A 307 -16.31 -21.40 -10.86
N GLY A 308 -17.01 -21.52 -11.99
CA GLY A 308 -16.39 -21.54 -13.31
C GLY A 308 -17.13 -20.63 -14.28
N MET A 309 -16.44 -20.24 -15.34
CA MET A 309 -17.02 -19.51 -16.46
C MET A 309 -16.67 -20.19 -17.77
N ARG A 310 -17.47 -19.92 -18.81
CA ARG A 310 -17.16 -20.31 -20.19
C ARG A 310 -17.09 -19.09 -21.08
N TRP A 311 -16.22 -19.13 -22.06
CA TRP A 311 -16.19 -18.14 -23.13
C TRP A 311 -17.31 -18.39 -24.12
N GLU A 312 -18.10 -17.35 -24.43
CA GLU A 312 -19.21 -17.44 -25.38
C GLU A 312 -18.75 -17.89 -26.78
N SER A 313 -17.52 -17.57 -27.17
CA SER A 313 -16.99 -17.79 -28.52
C SER A 313 -15.85 -18.83 -28.63
N ARG A 314 -15.37 -19.41 -27.53
CA ARG A 314 -14.11 -20.20 -27.55
C ARG A 314 -14.25 -21.69 -27.21
N GLY A 315 -15.39 -22.13 -26.67
CA GLY A 315 -15.66 -23.56 -26.39
C GLY A 315 -14.90 -24.15 -25.19
N TRP A 316 -14.15 -23.32 -24.45
CA TRP A 316 -13.48 -23.67 -23.20
C TRP A 316 -13.81 -22.62 -22.11
N GLY A 317 -13.42 -22.92 -20.88
CA GLY A 317 -13.72 -22.11 -19.70
C GLY A 317 -12.61 -22.17 -18.66
N GLU A 318 -12.77 -21.40 -17.59
CA GLU A 318 -11.79 -21.30 -16.51
C GLU A 318 -12.50 -21.40 -15.15
N THR A 319 -11.80 -21.93 -14.15
CA THR A 319 -12.22 -21.81 -12.74
C THR A 319 -11.94 -20.39 -12.28
N THR A 320 -12.97 -19.69 -11.80
CA THR A 320 -12.87 -18.28 -11.41
C THR A 320 -12.68 -18.08 -9.92
N ALA A 321 -13.24 -18.97 -9.10
CA ALA A 321 -13.12 -18.91 -7.65
C ALA A 321 -13.48 -20.25 -6.99
N ALA A 322 -13.10 -20.42 -5.72
CA ALA A 322 -13.64 -21.45 -4.84
C ALA A 322 -14.18 -20.84 -3.56
N MET A 323 -15.33 -21.31 -3.09
CA MET A 323 -16.00 -20.80 -1.89
C MET A 323 -16.15 -21.91 -0.84
N LEU A 324 -15.59 -21.68 0.34
CA LEU A 324 -15.96 -22.39 1.56
C LEU A 324 -17.18 -21.68 2.19
N ARG A 325 -18.37 -22.27 2.09
CA ARG A 325 -19.61 -21.66 2.59
C ARG A 325 -19.91 -22.09 4.02
N ILE A 326 -19.91 -21.13 4.95
CA ILE A 326 -20.14 -21.34 6.39
C ILE A 326 -21.62 -21.16 6.75
N LEU A 327 -22.26 -20.10 6.22
CA LEU A 327 -23.66 -19.78 6.44
C LEU A 327 -24.37 -19.57 5.10
N ASP A 328 -25.67 -19.91 5.05
CA ASP A 328 -26.53 -19.68 3.87
C ASP A 328 -27.24 -18.31 3.92
N THR A 329 -26.56 -17.31 4.50
CA THR A 329 -27.07 -15.94 4.67
C THR A 329 -26.34 -15.01 3.70
N PRO A 330 -27.01 -14.00 3.11
CA PRO A 330 -26.35 -13.04 2.23
C PRO A 330 -25.17 -12.33 2.89
N THR A 331 -24.03 -12.29 2.18
CA THR A 331 -22.87 -11.50 2.57
C THR A 331 -23.17 -10.01 2.42
N ALA A 332 -23.02 -9.26 3.51
CA ALA A 332 -23.23 -7.81 3.56
C ALA A 332 -21.93 -7.03 3.34
N SER A 333 -20.78 -7.60 3.72
CA SER A 333 -19.47 -6.96 3.59
C SER A 333 -18.35 -7.99 3.42
N TRP A 334 -17.20 -7.53 2.93
CA TRP A 334 -16.04 -8.36 2.63
C TRP A 334 -14.77 -7.80 3.25
N GLU A 335 -13.86 -8.66 3.66
CA GLU A 335 -12.50 -8.30 4.07
C GLU A 335 -11.47 -9.28 3.52
N LEU A 336 -10.21 -8.86 3.40
CA LEU A 336 -9.12 -9.76 3.02
C LEU A 336 -8.83 -10.73 4.18
N ALA A 337 -8.73 -12.02 3.87
CA ALA A 337 -8.25 -13.01 4.82
C ALA A 337 -6.74 -12.86 5.00
N VAL A 338 -6.31 -12.57 6.23
CA VAL A 338 -4.90 -12.37 6.58
C VAL A 338 -4.41 -13.49 7.49
N ARG A 339 -3.11 -13.78 7.43
CA ARG A 339 -2.37 -14.68 8.32
C ARG A 339 -1.69 -13.87 9.43
N PRO A 340 -1.22 -14.50 10.54
CA PRO A 340 -0.45 -13.81 11.57
C PRO A 340 0.71 -13.00 10.98
N GLY A 341 0.88 -11.76 11.46
CA GLY A 341 1.92 -10.83 10.99
C GLY A 341 1.57 -10.02 9.73
N GLN A 342 0.50 -10.36 9.00
CA GLN A 342 0.07 -9.60 7.83
C GLN A 342 -0.78 -8.39 8.22
N ASP A 343 -0.47 -7.22 7.65
CA ASP A 343 -1.18 -5.96 7.91
C ASP A 343 -1.52 -5.26 6.60
N ILE A 344 -2.81 -5.13 6.30
CA ILE A 344 -3.28 -4.58 5.03
C ILE A 344 -2.91 -3.10 4.82
N ARG A 345 -2.50 -2.38 5.87
CA ARG A 345 -2.00 -1.00 5.75
C ARG A 345 -0.67 -0.96 4.99
N LEU A 346 0.02 -2.09 4.89
CA LEU A 346 1.28 -2.25 4.17
C LEU A 346 1.10 -2.64 2.70
N LEU A 347 -0.15 -2.79 2.23
CA LEU A 347 -0.43 -3.07 0.83
C LEU A 347 -0.48 -1.77 0.02
N GLY A 348 0.27 -1.75 -1.07
CA GLY A 348 0.18 -0.74 -2.13
C GLY A 348 -1.13 -0.85 -2.92
N ASP A 349 -1.29 0.00 -3.93
CA ASP A 349 -2.42 -0.15 -4.86
C ASP A 349 -2.35 -1.51 -5.57
N ASP A 350 -3.50 -2.18 -5.67
CA ASP A 350 -3.68 -3.50 -6.31
C ASP A 350 -2.85 -4.66 -5.71
N GLU A 351 -2.14 -4.42 -4.62
CA GLU A 351 -1.46 -5.49 -3.87
C GLU A 351 -2.39 -6.20 -2.90
N PHE A 352 -2.12 -7.47 -2.64
CA PHE A 352 -2.85 -8.29 -1.68
C PHE A 352 -1.93 -9.32 -1.02
N TYR A 353 -2.35 -9.80 0.14
CA TYR A 353 -1.83 -11.06 0.69
C TYR A 353 -2.63 -12.22 0.11
N GLY A 354 -1.92 -13.22 -0.41
CA GLY A 354 -2.53 -14.39 -1.04
C GLY A 354 -1.78 -15.68 -0.70
N PHE A 355 -2.34 -16.80 -1.13
CA PHE A 355 -1.65 -18.08 -1.13
C PHE A 355 -1.03 -18.32 -2.51
N GLY A 356 0.19 -18.89 -2.54
CA GLY A 356 0.88 -19.23 -3.78
C GLY A 356 0.38 -20.54 -4.38
N VAL A 357 0.41 -20.63 -5.70
CA VAL A 357 0.10 -21.83 -6.49
C VAL A 357 1.19 -22.05 -7.53
N ASP A 358 1.74 -23.27 -7.55
CA ASP A 358 2.77 -23.77 -8.47
C ASP A 358 2.36 -25.11 -9.13
N SER A 359 1.31 -25.78 -8.62
CA SER A 359 0.80 -27.06 -9.14
C SER A 359 -0.43 -26.90 -10.03
N GLY A 360 -0.90 -25.67 -10.24
CA GLY A 360 -2.18 -25.35 -10.90
C GLY A 360 -3.41 -25.68 -10.04
N MET A 361 -3.23 -25.98 -8.76
CA MET A 361 -4.31 -26.32 -7.83
C MET A 361 -4.27 -25.43 -6.58
N GLY A 362 -5.43 -24.94 -6.16
CA GLY A 362 -5.65 -24.40 -4.82
C GLY A 362 -6.38 -25.42 -3.94
N ALA A 363 -6.35 -25.23 -2.63
CA ALA A 363 -7.07 -26.07 -1.69
C ALA A 363 -7.49 -25.34 -0.42
N PHE A 364 -8.57 -25.81 0.19
CA PHE A 364 -8.93 -25.49 1.57
C PHE A 364 -8.71 -26.69 2.48
N LEU A 365 -8.24 -26.45 3.71
CA LEU A 365 -8.06 -27.46 4.75
C LEU A 365 -8.17 -26.85 6.17
N ASP A 366 -8.36 -27.70 7.17
CA ASP A 366 -8.19 -27.33 8.59
C ASP A 366 -6.73 -27.42 9.00
N ALA A 367 -6.26 -26.45 9.80
CA ALA A 367 -4.87 -26.39 10.27
C ALA A 367 -4.42 -27.64 11.02
N SER A 368 -5.34 -28.34 11.71
CA SER A 368 -5.01 -29.57 12.45
C SER A 368 -4.49 -30.72 11.57
N GLY A 369 -4.87 -30.77 10.29
CA GLY A 369 -4.47 -31.81 9.35
C GLY A 369 -3.30 -31.44 8.44
N ARG A 370 -2.76 -30.22 8.53
CA ARG A 370 -1.81 -29.64 7.56
C ARG A 370 -0.69 -30.58 7.16
N ASP A 371 0.09 -31.06 8.13
CA ASP A 371 1.32 -31.82 7.86
C ASP A 371 0.99 -33.24 7.35
N ALA A 372 -0.09 -33.86 7.85
CA ALA A 372 -0.55 -35.17 7.42
C ALA A 372 -1.13 -35.13 6.00
N LEU A 373 -1.92 -34.10 5.68
CA LEU A 373 -2.54 -33.90 4.37
C LEU A 373 -1.50 -33.53 3.30
N ALA A 374 -0.49 -32.72 3.63
CA ALA A 374 0.64 -32.46 2.74
C ALA A 374 1.36 -33.76 2.33
N THR A 375 1.68 -34.60 3.33
CA THR A 375 2.31 -35.91 3.10
C THR A 375 1.43 -36.82 2.25
N ALA A 376 0.12 -36.88 2.54
CA ALA A 376 -0.82 -37.70 1.80
C ALA A 376 -0.97 -37.23 0.34
N TYR A 377 -0.95 -35.92 0.08
CA TYR A 377 -1.02 -35.35 -1.26
C TYR A 377 0.24 -35.66 -2.08
N GLU A 378 1.43 -35.51 -1.48
CA GLU A 378 2.70 -35.84 -2.12
C GLU A 378 2.76 -37.33 -2.54
N HIS A 379 2.37 -38.24 -1.64
CA HIS A 379 2.29 -39.67 -1.96
C HIS A 379 1.32 -39.98 -3.10
N ARG A 380 0.18 -39.28 -3.17
CA ARG A 380 -0.77 -39.44 -4.28
C ARG A 380 -0.17 -38.99 -5.61
N GLN A 381 0.53 -37.85 -5.63
CA GLN A 381 1.17 -37.34 -6.85
C GLN A 381 2.29 -38.25 -7.37
N GLN A 382 2.95 -39.00 -6.48
CA GLN A 382 3.99 -39.97 -6.85
C GLN A 382 3.43 -41.32 -7.33
N SER A 383 2.13 -41.56 -7.20
CA SER A 383 1.53 -42.83 -7.63
C SER A 383 1.33 -42.84 -9.15
N ASP A 384 1.81 -43.89 -9.82
CA ASP A 384 1.68 -44.12 -11.28
C ASP A 384 0.24 -44.40 -11.75
N ALA A 385 -0.76 -44.18 -10.89
CA ALA A 385 -2.17 -44.30 -11.26
C ALA A 385 -2.56 -43.09 -12.10
N TRP A 386 -2.49 -43.26 -13.42
CA TRP A 386 -3.10 -42.37 -14.41
C TRP A 386 -4.63 -42.49 -14.34
N ASP A 387 -5.23 -42.04 -13.24
CA ASP A 387 -6.67 -41.84 -13.19
C ASP A 387 -6.97 -40.38 -13.55
N ASP A 388 -7.76 -40.20 -14.61
CA ASP A 388 -8.39 -38.94 -15.01
C ASP A 388 -9.35 -38.41 -13.92
N ASP A 389 -9.64 -39.23 -12.90
CA ASP A 389 -10.44 -38.90 -11.72
C ASP A 389 -9.54 -38.63 -10.49
N LYS A 390 -8.67 -37.60 -10.55
CA LYS A 390 -8.03 -37.09 -9.33
C LYS A 390 -9.12 -36.51 -8.42
N GLU A 391 -9.65 -37.34 -7.51
CA GLU A 391 -10.69 -36.91 -6.59
C GLU A 391 -10.26 -35.62 -5.88
N PRO A 392 -11.14 -34.61 -5.81
CA PRO A 392 -10.83 -33.33 -5.20
C PRO A 392 -10.57 -33.43 -3.69
N GLU A 393 -10.78 -34.59 -3.08
CA GLU A 393 -10.65 -34.80 -1.63
C GLU A 393 -9.46 -35.68 -1.25
N ILE A 394 -8.74 -35.26 -0.20
CA ILE A 394 -7.80 -36.11 0.55
C ILE A 394 -8.22 -36.11 2.01
N ALA A 395 -8.52 -37.28 2.57
CA ALA A 395 -8.90 -37.41 3.97
C ALA A 395 -7.68 -37.73 4.85
N ASP A 396 -7.65 -37.18 6.06
CA ASP A 396 -6.79 -37.66 7.14
C ASP A 396 -7.66 -38.27 8.26
N PRO A 397 -7.74 -39.60 8.36
CA PRO A 397 -8.52 -40.27 9.40
C PRO A 397 -8.04 -39.99 10.83
N ASN A 398 -6.78 -39.61 11.03
CA ASN A 398 -6.22 -39.40 12.38
C ASN A 398 -6.72 -38.10 13.00
N THR A 399 -6.76 -37.02 12.23
CA THR A 399 -7.28 -35.72 12.65
C THR A 399 -8.77 -35.58 12.41
N GLY A 400 -9.33 -36.43 11.53
CA GLY A 400 -10.73 -36.39 11.13
C GLY A 400 -11.04 -35.34 10.05
N THR A 401 -10.05 -34.53 9.64
CA THR A 401 -10.20 -33.51 8.61
C THR A 401 -9.94 -34.06 7.19
N ASN A 402 -10.05 -33.19 6.20
CA ASN A 402 -9.70 -33.40 4.80
C ASN A 402 -9.17 -32.11 4.17
N LEU A 403 -8.60 -32.28 3.00
CA LEU A 403 -8.25 -31.23 2.06
C LEU A 403 -9.18 -31.32 0.85
N ILE A 404 -9.75 -30.19 0.44
CA ILE A 404 -10.52 -30.08 -0.81
C ILE A 404 -9.73 -29.24 -1.81
N ALA A 405 -9.22 -29.88 -2.87
CA ALA A 405 -8.47 -29.26 -3.97
C ALA A 405 -9.39 -28.83 -5.12
N TYR A 406 -9.01 -27.75 -5.80
CA TYR A 406 -9.71 -27.17 -6.94
C TYR A 406 -8.70 -26.54 -7.92
N PRO A 407 -9.01 -26.48 -9.23
CA PRO A 407 -8.13 -25.84 -10.20
C PRO A 407 -7.97 -24.34 -9.94
N SER A 408 -6.78 -23.77 -10.15
CA SER A 408 -6.51 -22.34 -9.95
C SER A 408 -6.88 -21.44 -11.15
N GLY A 409 -7.63 -21.98 -12.11
CA GLY A 409 -7.99 -21.23 -13.32
C GLY A 409 -6.82 -21.11 -14.30
N ARG A 410 -6.10 -19.98 -14.28
CA ARG A 410 -4.99 -19.69 -15.22
C ARG A 410 -3.64 -20.31 -14.84
N GLY A 411 -3.57 -21.02 -13.72
CA GLY A 411 -2.39 -21.78 -13.31
C GLY A 411 -1.62 -21.12 -12.18
N ASP A 412 -0.32 -20.94 -12.35
CA ASP A 412 0.57 -20.49 -11.28
C ASP A 412 0.37 -19.01 -10.94
N GLY A 413 0.53 -18.67 -9.66
CA GLY A 413 0.34 -17.29 -9.20
C GLY A 413 0.14 -17.17 -7.70
N SER A 414 -0.32 -16.00 -7.27
CA SER A 414 -0.78 -15.77 -5.90
C SER A 414 -2.23 -15.29 -5.93
N TYR A 415 -3.05 -15.82 -5.04
CA TYR A 415 -4.49 -15.58 -5.05
C TYR A 415 -5.00 -15.11 -3.69
N PRO A 416 -5.79 -14.02 -3.63
CA PRO A 416 -6.36 -13.56 -2.38
C PRO A 416 -7.53 -14.46 -1.95
N VAL A 417 -7.75 -14.49 -0.64
CA VAL A 417 -8.97 -15.07 -0.06
C VAL A 417 -9.76 -13.94 0.60
N TRP A 418 -11.05 -13.86 0.29
CA TRP A 418 -11.96 -12.85 0.84
C TRP A 418 -12.95 -13.49 1.82
N ILE A 419 -13.11 -12.88 2.98
CA ILE A 419 -14.06 -13.32 4.01
C ILE A 419 -15.34 -12.52 3.85
N GLY A 420 -16.45 -13.22 3.61
CA GLY A 420 -17.78 -12.63 3.64
C GLY A 420 -18.30 -12.53 5.07
N ARG A 421 -18.93 -11.40 5.41
CA ARG A 421 -19.58 -11.18 6.72
C ARG A 421 -21.05 -10.76 6.58
N THR A 422 -21.88 -11.20 7.54
CA THR A 422 -23.23 -10.66 7.75
C THR A 422 -23.17 -9.22 8.27
N ALA A 423 -24.32 -8.55 8.34
CA ALA A 423 -24.41 -7.22 8.95
C ALA A 423 -24.03 -7.20 10.44
N ASP A 424 -24.20 -8.35 11.12
CA ASP A 424 -23.83 -8.55 12.52
C ASP A 424 -22.36 -9.00 12.70
N GLY A 425 -21.63 -9.17 11.59
CA GLY A 425 -20.20 -9.51 11.58
C GLY A 425 -19.89 -11.01 11.59
N GLU A 426 -20.88 -11.91 11.49
CA GLU A 426 -20.65 -13.36 11.41
C GLU A 426 -20.06 -13.75 10.04
N VAL A 427 -19.15 -14.74 10.02
CA VAL A 427 -18.54 -15.23 8.77
C VAL A 427 -19.56 -16.03 7.95
N THR A 428 -19.85 -15.58 6.74
CA THR A 428 -20.74 -16.28 5.79
C THR A 428 -19.97 -17.26 4.93
N CYS A 429 -18.80 -16.87 4.44
CA CYS A 429 -17.95 -17.69 3.58
C CYS A 429 -16.51 -17.18 3.51
N LEU A 430 -15.62 -18.02 2.98
CA LEU A 430 -14.31 -17.63 2.48
C LEU A 430 -14.27 -17.92 0.97
N VAL A 431 -13.87 -16.94 0.16
CA VAL A 431 -13.77 -17.05 -1.29
C VAL A 431 -12.33 -16.88 -1.73
N ALA A 432 -11.72 -17.93 -2.26
CA ALA A 432 -10.46 -17.84 -2.99
C ALA A 432 -10.76 -17.33 -4.39
N ASP A 433 -10.32 -16.11 -4.70
CA ASP A 433 -10.54 -15.45 -5.99
C ASP A 433 -9.34 -15.74 -6.90
N MET A 434 -9.57 -16.46 -8.01
CA MET A 434 -8.51 -16.83 -8.95
C MET A 434 -8.12 -15.68 -9.88
N LEU A 435 -8.66 -14.47 -9.63
CA LEU A 435 -8.41 -13.22 -10.36
C LEU A 435 -8.73 -13.29 -11.86
N VAL A 436 -9.39 -14.34 -12.31
CA VAL A 436 -9.75 -14.57 -13.71
C VAL A 436 -10.66 -13.46 -14.24
N LEU A 437 -11.59 -12.97 -13.41
CA LEU A 437 -12.56 -11.94 -13.82
C LEU A 437 -12.22 -10.54 -13.30
N HIS A 438 -11.10 -10.37 -12.56
CA HIS A 438 -10.81 -9.16 -11.78
C HIS A 438 -10.76 -7.88 -12.62
N ASP A 439 -10.13 -7.95 -13.79
CA ASP A 439 -9.96 -6.83 -14.72
C ASP A 439 -11.06 -6.75 -15.79
N MET A 440 -12.02 -7.68 -15.77
CA MET A 440 -13.09 -7.71 -16.74
C MET A 440 -14.24 -6.80 -16.32
N LYS A 441 -14.88 -6.18 -17.30
CA LYS A 441 -16.03 -5.30 -17.04
C LYS A 441 -17.32 -6.12 -16.94
N PRO A 442 -18.13 -6.00 -15.88
CA PRO A 442 -19.43 -6.67 -15.81
C PRO A 442 -20.39 -6.13 -16.88
N LEU A 443 -21.15 -7.02 -17.48
CA LEU A 443 -22.19 -6.73 -18.48
C LEU A 443 -23.56 -7.14 -17.96
N PRO A 444 -24.67 -6.48 -18.36
CA PRO A 444 -26.01 -7.00 -18.12
C PRO A 444 -26.13 -8.47 -18.58
N PRO A 445 -26.77 -9.37 -17.81
CA PRO A 445 -27.59 -9.10 -16.62
C PRO A 445 -26.84 -9.07 -15.28
N THR A 446 -25.50 -9.08 -15.27
CA THR A 446 -24.70 -8.98 -14.02
C THR A 446 -25.12 -7.75 -13.23
N ALA A 447 -25.51 -7.96 -11.98
CA ALA A 447 -25.84 -6.87 -11.10
C ALA A 447 -24.59 -6.02 -10.83
N PRO A 448 -24.71 -4.69 -10.67
CA PRO A 448 -23.60 -3.86 -10.26
C PRO A 448 -23.02 -4.35 -8.94
N ASP A 449 -21.69 -4.36 -8.83
CA ASP A 449 -21.04 -4.65 -7.57
C ASP A 449 -21.43 -3.61 -6.52
N THR A 450 -22.02 -4.08 -5.42
CA THR A 450 -22.39 -3.26 -4.25
C THR A 450 -21.58 -3.62 -3.02
N THR A 451 -20.45 -4.32 -3.22
CA THR A 451 -19.56 -4.80 -2.18
C THR A 451 -19.12 -3.68 -1.25
N VAL A 452 -19.43 -3.86 0.04
CA VAL A 452 -18.85 -3.07 1.13
C VAL A 452 -17.55 -3.74 1.56
N PHE A 453 -16.44 -3.02 1.46
CA PHE A 453 -15.13 -3.52 1.88
C PHE A 453 -14.77 -3.02 3.29
N LEU A 454 -14.44 -3.95 4.17
CA LEU A 454 -13.96 -3.69 5.52
C LEU A 454 -12.44 -3.72 5.55
N THR A 455 -11.86 -2.86 6.38
CA THR A 455 -10.44 -2.90 6.73
C THR A 455 -10.31 -3.82 7.95
N PRO A 456 -9.79 -5.05 7.82
CA PRO A 456 -9.54 -5.90 8.97
C PRO A 456 -8.69 -5.16 10.00
N THR A 457 -9.00 -5.36 11.28
CA THR A 457 -8.17 -4.80 12.36
C THR A 457 -6.96 -5.71 12.53
N PRO A 458 -5.74 -5.26 12.18
CA PRO A 458 -4.56 -6.08 12.34
C PRO A 458 -4.33 -6.36 13.82
N THR A 459 -3.80 -7.55 14.12
CA THR A 459 -3.31 -7.90 15.46
C THR A 459 -1.81 -8.12 15.34
N LEU A 460 -1.00 -7.05 15.34
CA LEU A 460 0.45 -7.24 15.44
C LEU A 460 0.77 -7.63 16.88
N SER A 461 1.06 -8.92 17.07
CA SER A 461 1.53 -9.45 18.35
C SER A 461 3.05 -9.36 18.36
N GLY A 462 3.61 -8.34 19.02
CA GLY A 462 5.05 -8.25 19.21
C GLY A 462 5.48 -7.01 19.98
N VAL A 463 6.36 -7.19 20.97
CA VAL A 463 7.08 -6.08 21.59
C VAL A 463 8.20 -5.67 20.62
N ARG A 464 7.99 -4.58 19.89
CA ARG A 464 9.04 -3.98 19.06
C ARG A 464 10.04 -3.23 19.98
N PRO A 465 11.36 -3.28 19.70
CA PRO A 465 12.33 -2.43 20.38
C PRO A 465 11.94 -0.95 20.26
N GLU A 466 12.38 -0.11 21.20
CA GLU A 466 12.13 1.33 21.13
C GLU A 466 12.76 1.90 19.85
N PRO A 467 11.97 2.43 18.91
CA PRO A 467 12.48 2.86 17.62
C PRO A 467 13.36 4.10 17.77
N LYS A 468 14.49 4.10 17.08
CA LYS A 468 15.43 5.23 17.03
C LYS A 468 15.47 5.82 15.62
N PRO A 469 14.57 6.73 15.24
CA PRO A 469 14.53 7.28 13.89
C PRO A 469 15.86 7.98 13.55
N ALA A 470 16.35 7.76 12.32
CA ALA A 470 17.44 8.54 11.77
C ALA A 470 16.92 9.85 11.17
N GLU A 471 17.82 10.82 11.00
CA GLU A 471 17.54 12.00 10.18
C GLU A 471 17.15 11.57 8.76
N PRO A 472 16.17 12.25 8.11
CA PRO A 472 15.69 11.88 6.77
C PRO A 472 16.80 11.68 5.75
N GLU A 473 17.80 12.56 5.73
CA GLU A 473 18.93 12.43 4.82
C GLU A 473 19.78 11.19 5.10
N ALA A 474 20.04 10.84 6.37
CA ALA A 474 20.84 9.66 6.70
C ALA A 474 20.17 8.37 6.20
N THR A 475 18.83 8.35 6.18
CA THR A 475 18.06 7.26 5.55
C THR A 475 18.20 7.26 4.04
N ALA A 476 18.13 8.41 3.38
CA ALA A 476 18.33 8.50 1.93
C ALA A 476 19.76 8.09 1.49
N GLU A 477 20.80 8.51 2.22
CA GLU A 477 22.20 8.11 1.97
C GLU A 477 22.38 6.59 2.12
N PHE A 478 21.75 5.99 3.14
CA PHE A 478 21.74 4.55 3.33
C PHE A 478 21.08 3.83 2.14
N LEU A 479 19.88 4.24 1.74
CA LEU A 479 19.15 3.63 0.62
C LEU A 479 19.90 3.76 -0.71
N ALA A 480 20.53 4.92 -0.96
CA ALA A 480 21.39 5.10 -2.13
C ALA A 480 22.59 4.14 -2.13
N THR A 481 23.17 3.87 -0.97
CA THR A 481 24.26 2.89 -0.80
C THR A 481 23.77 1.47 -1.09
N VAL A 482 22.57 1.12 -0.63
CA VAL A 482 21.92 -0.17 -0.93
C VAL A 482 21.73 -0.32 -2.43
N ALA A 483 21.12 0.66 -3.09
CA ALA A 483 20.87 0.61 -4.54
C ALA A 483 22.16 0.43 -5.35
N ALA A 484 23.22 1.17 -5.01
CA ALA A 484 24.53 1.02 -5.66
C ALA A 484 25.16 -0.37 -5.42
N SER A 485 24.95 -0.95 -4.23
CA SER A 485 25.41 -2.32 -3.94
C SER A 485 24.66 -3.37 -4.78
N ILE A 486 23.34 -3.22 -4.95
CA ILE A 486 22.53 -4.12 -5.75
C ILE A 486 22.87 -4.03 -7.24
N GLU A 487 23.06 -2.81 -7.76
CA GLU A 487 23.54 -2.58 -9.12
C GLU A 487 24.88 -3.27 -9.40
N ALA A 488 25.86 -3.10 -8.49
CA ALA A 488 27.15 -3.78 -8.60
C ALA A 488 27.03 -5.32 -8.56
N LYS A 489 26.10 -5.87 -7.77
CA LYS A 489 25.83 -7.32 -7.74
C LYS A 489 25.20 -7.80 -9.05
N GLN A 490 24.23 -7.07 -9.59
CA GLN A 490 23.58 -7.40 -10.85
C GLN A 490 24.61 -7.44 -11.99
N GLU A 491 25.47 -6.43 -12.10
CA GLU A 491 26.55 -6.42 -13.10
C GLU A 491 27.49 -7.62 -12.98
N GLN A 492 27.82 -8.04 -11.76
CA GLN A 492 28.67 -9.22 -11.55
C GLN A 492 27.99 -10.52 -11.98
N VAL A 493 26.68 -10.64 -11.77
CA VAL A 493 25.88 -11.79 -12.20
C VAL A 493 25.76 -11.80 -13.72
N SER A 494 25.48 -10.66 -14.35
CA SER A 494 25.35 -10.57 -15.82
C SER A 494 26.65 -10.82 -16.60
N ARG A 495 27.81 -10.71 -15.95
CA ARG A 495 29.12 -11.02 -16.56
C ARG A 495 29.54 -12.49 -16.42
N ARG A 496 28.85 -13.28 -15.62
CA ARG A 496 29.06 -14.73 -15.47
C ARG A 496 28.15 -15.48 -16.43
#